data_AF-A0A397UL89-F1
#
_entry.id   AF-A0A397UL89-F1
#
_cell.length_a   1.000
_cell.length_b   1.000
_cell.length_c   1.000
_cell.angle_alpha   90.00
_cell.angle_beta   90.00
_cell.angle_gamma   90.00
#
_symmetry.space_group_name_H-M   'P 1'
#
loop_
_entity.id
_entity.type
_entity.pdbx_description
1 polymer ?
#
loop_
_entity_poly.entity_id
_entity_poly.type
_entity_poly.pdbx_seq_one_letter_code
_entity_poly.pdbx_strand_id
1 'polypeptide(L)'
;MMLLPNEEIMMRVNKETTLMKENKKRSNEEDRKLIELVGKYGARKWGNIAKLMGTRSAKQCRERWDSHLKPGIQKANSIPFSSREEETIWRSRAKGVKWSKIALLLGNGRTANDIKNAYNQRICKQKHTQIMMSIYRIIE
;
A
#
# COMPACT_ATOMS: atom_id res chain seq x y z
N MET A 1 3.99 -37.53 32.54
CA MET A 1 4.70 -36.56 33.39
C MET A 1 5.16 -35.42 32.50
N MET A 2 4.65 -34.21 32.79
CA MET A 2 5.06 -32.88 32.33
C MET A 2 5.04 -32.57 30.83
N LEU A 3 3.92 -31.98 30.37
CA LEU A 3 3.95 -31.01 29.27
C LEU A 3 4.45 -29.67 29.85
N LEU A 4 5.38 -29.05 29.14
CA LEU A 4 6.18 -27.92 29.61
C LEU A 4 5.37 -26.60 29.73
N PRO A 5 5.75 -25.66 30.62
CA PRO A 5 4.91 -24.53 31.06
C PRO A 5 4.83 -23.33 30.09
N ASN A 6 5.12 -23.50 28.80
CA ASN A 6 5.39 -22.37 27.91
C ASN A 6 4.27 -21.98 26.93
N GLU A 7 3.16 -22.71 26.86
CA GLU A 7 2.07 -22.35 25.93
C GLU A 7 1.12 -21.27 26.48
N GLU A 8 1.02 -21.14 27.81
CA GLU A 8 0.14 -20.16 28.44
C GLU A 8 0.62 -18.70 28.32
N ILE A 9 1.93 -18.49 28.09
CA ILE A 9 2.53 -17.15 27.96
C ILE A 9 2.31 -16.60 26.53
N MET A 10 2.34 -17.46 25.51
CA MET A 10 2.10 -17.07 24.12
C MET A 10 0.64 -16.68 23.83
N MET A 11 -0.33 -17.14 24.63
CA MET A 11 -1.74 -16.78 24.44
C MET A 11 -2.15 -15.45 25.08
N ARG A 12 -1.41 -14.95 26.09
CA ARG A 12 -1.74 -13.69 26.78
C ARG A 12 -1.24 -12.46 26.02
N VAL A 13 -0.12 -12.55 25.32
CA VAL A 13 0.46 -11.42 24.54
C VAL A 13 -0.32 -11.16 23.24
N ASN A 14 -1.10 -12.12 22.73
CA ASN A 14 -1.76 -12.02 21.43
C ASN A 14 -3.25 -11.63 21.48
N LYS A 15 -3.86 -11.63 22.68
CA LYS A 15 -5.29 -11.32 22.85
C LYS A 15 -5.58 -9.81 22.95
N GLU A 16 -4.62 -9.00 23.40
CA GLU A 16 -4.82 -7.54 23.54
C GLU A 16 -4.58 -6.75 22.24
N THR A 17 -3.86 -7.31 21.26
CA THR A 17 -3.58 -6.61 19.98
C THR A 17 -4.57 -6.91 18.85
N THR A 18 -5.55 -7.80 19.07
CA THR A 18 -6.44 -8.30 18.00
C THR A 18 -7.85 -7.68 18.03
N LEU A 19 -8.06 -6.62 18.82
CA LEU A 19 -9.24 -5.77 18.70
C LEU A 19 -8.89 -4.53 17.87
N MET A 20 -9.69 -4.28 16.82
CA MET A 20 -9.59 -3.17 15.84
C MET A 20 -8.69 -3.42 14.62
N LYS A 21 -9.28 -3.97 13.55
CA LYS A 21 -9.12 -3.52 12.15
C LYS A 21 -10.04 -4.34 11.24
N GLU A 22 -11.35 -4.12 11.35
CA GLU A 22 -12.21 -4.47 10.22
C GLU A 22 -11.76 -3.62 9.01
N ASN A 23 -11.20 -4.27 8.00
CA ASN A 23 -10.87 -3.67 6.71
C ASN A 23 -12.17 -3.43 5.91
N LYS A 24 -13.05 -2.56 6.43
CA LYS A 24 -14.28 -2.18 5.73
C LYS A 24 -13.92 -1.49 4.42
N LYS A 25 -14.28 -2.12 3.29
CA LYS A 25 -14.12 -1.59 1.92
C LYS A 25 -14.69 -0.17 1.86
N ARG A 26 -13.94 0.78 1.32
CA ARG A 26 -14.40 2.16 1.17
C ARG A 26 -15.38 2.28 0.00
N SER A 27 -16.45 3.02 0.21
CA SER A 27 -17.40 3.40 -0.85
C SER A 27 -16.95 4.68 -1.56
N ASN A 28 -17.34 4.84 -2.83
CA ASN A 28 -17.13 6.07 -3.59
C ASN A 28 -17.75 7.29 -2.89
N GLU A 29 -18.86 7.09 -2.17
CA GLU A 29 -19.51 8.14 -1.39
C GLU A 29 -18.64 8.60 -0.20
N GLU A 30 -17.99 7.66 0.48
CA GLU A 30 -17.05 7.99 1.56
C GLU A 30 -15.84 8.77 1.03
N ASP A 31 -15.37 8.46 -0.18
CA ASP A 31 -14.27 9.20 -0.81
C ASP A 31 -14.71 10.61 -1.23
N ARG A 32 -15.92 10.78 -1.80
CA ARG A 32 -16.46 12.10 -2.16
C ARG A 32 -16.59 12.99 -0.92
N LYS A 33 -17.17 12.46 0.16
CA LYS A 33 -17.27 13.16 1.45
C LYS A 33 -15.89 13.53 2.00
N LEU A 34 -14.91 12.62 1.89
CA LEU A 34 -13.54 12.90 2.33
C LEU A 34 -12.88 14.02 1.51
N ILE A 35 -13.08 14.06 0.19
CA ILE A 35 -12.58 15.13 -0.68
C ILE A 35 -13.18 16.49 -0.27
N GLU A 36 -14.49 16.54 -0.07
CA GLU A 36 -15.18 17.77 0.34
C GLU A 36 -14.67 18.29 1.69
N LEU A 37 -14.58 17.39 2.69
CA LEU A 37 -14.07 17.74 4.01
C LEU A 37 -12.61 18.21 3.98
N VAL A 38 -11.76 17.58 3.16
CA VAL A 38 -10.38 18.03 2.98
C VAL A 38 -10.32 19.38 2.25
N GLY A 39 -11.21 19.63 1.29
CA GLY A 39 -11.35 20.93 0.63
C GLY A 39 -11.74 22.03 1.62
N LYS A 40 -12.66 21.74 2.55
CA LYS A 40 -13.17 22.70 3.53
C LYS A 40 -12.21 22.99 4.70
N TYR A 41 -11.55 21.96 5.24
CA TYR A 41 -10.72 22.08 6.45
C TYR A 41 -9.22 21.98 6.21
N GLY A 42 -8.80 21.62 4.99
CA GLY A 42 -7.42 21.36 4.62
C GLY A 42 -6.90 20.00 5.08
N ALA A 43 -5.90 19.47 4.38
CA ALA A 43 -5.24 18.17 4.62
C ALA A 43 -4.30 18.15 5.86
N ARG A 44 -4.67 18.86 6.92
CA ARG A 44 -3.90 18.97 8.18
C ARG A 44 -4.73 18.63 9.41
N LYS A 45 -6.05 18.84 9.37
CA LYS A 45 -6.96 18.66 10.52
C LYS A 45 -7.69 17.31 10.48
N TRP A 46 -6.94 16.21 10.37
CA TRP A 46 -7.50 14.86 10.22
C TRP A 46 -8.41 14.40 11.37
N GLY A 47 -8.16 14.86 12.59
CA GLY A 47 -9.03 14.58 13.74
C GLY A 47 -10.45 15.12 13.56
N ASN A 48 -10.57 16.36 13.08
CA ASN A 48 -11.88 16.98 12.81
C ASN A 48 -12.57 16.31 11.60
N ILE A 49 -11.79 15.99 10.56
CA ILE A 49 -12.30 15.28 9.39
C ILE A 49 -12.85 13.91 9.79
N ALA A 50 -12.15 13.15 10.64
CA ALA A 50 -12.61 11.86 11.13
C ALA A 50 -13.93 11.96 11.92
N LYS A 51 -14.05 12.96 12.80
CA LYS A 51 -15.31 13.21 13.54
C LYS A 51 -16.49 13.46 12.59
N LEU A 52 -16.27 14.22 11.52
CA LEU A 52 -17.31 14.52 10.51
C LEU A 52 -17.59 13.33 9.57
N MET A 53 -16.61 12.45 9.37
CA MET A 53 -16.81 11.18 8.66
C MET A 53 -17.64 10.21 9.50
N GLY A 54 -17.45 10.17 10.82
CA GLY A 54 -18.20 9.36 11.79
C GLY A 54 -17.90 7.86 11.75
N THR A 55 -17.56 7.31 10.58
CA THR A 55 -17.33 5.88 10.35
C THR A 55 -15.85 5.50 10.27
N ARG A 56 -14.94 6.48 10.17
CA ARG A 56 -13.51 6.27 9.87
C ARG A 56 -12.62 7.04 10.84
N SER A 57 -11.48 6.45 11.18
CA SER A 57 -10.47 7.11 12.01
C SER A 57 -9.64 8.13 11.22
N ALA A 58 -9.04 9.09 11.92
CA ALA A 58 -8.16 10.11 11.32
C ALA A 58 -7.01 9.49 10.52
N LYS A 59 -6.46 8.38 11.02
CA LYS A 59 -5.42 7.60 10.34
C LYS A 59 -5.93 7.06 9.00
N GLN A 60 -7.09 6.40 8.99
CA GLN A 60 -7.68 5.86 7.77
C GLN A 60 -8.01 6.96 6.75
N CYS A 61 -8.48 8.13 7.19
CA CYS A 61 -8.76 9.28 6.34
C CYS A 61 -7.48 9.81 5.69
N ARG A 62 -6.44 10.04 6.48
CA ARG A 62 -5.14 10.50 5.98
C ARG A 62 -4.53 9.52 4.98
N GLU A 63 -4.49 8.23 5.33
CA GLU A 63 -3.93 7.18 4.46
C GLU A 63 -4.64 7.14 3.11
N ARG A 64 -5.97 7.27 3.07
CA ARG A 64 -6.72 7.29 1.81
C ARG A 64 -6.43 8.52 0.98
N TRP A 65 -6.38 9.68 1.62
CA TRP A 65 -6.06 10.92 0.94
C TRP A 65 -4.67 10.86 0.31
N ASP A 66 -3.66 10.51 1.10
CA ASP A 66 -2.26 10.44 0.70
C ASP A 66 -1.96 9.31 -0.30
N SER A 67 -2.85 8.32 -0.43
CA SER A 67 -2.62 7.19 -1.35
C SER A 67 -3.46 7.25 -2.63
N HIS A 68 -4.63 7.89 -2.61
CA HIS A 68 -5.59 7.79 -3.73
C HIS A 68 -6.35 9.07 -4.06
N LEU A 69 -6.51 10.04 -3.15
CA LEU A 69 -7.40 11.20 -3.39
C LEU A 69 -6.67 12.51 -3.65
N LYS A 70 -5.40 12.62 -3.26
CA LYS A 70 -4.60 13.82 -3.53
C LYS A 70 -4.54 14.08 -5.05
N PRO A 71 -4.79 15.32 -5.53
CA PRO A 71 -4.92 15.64 -6.96
C PRO A 71 -3.74 15.22 -7.87
N GLY A 72 -2.52 15.13 -7.34
CA GLY A 72 -1.36 14.62 -8.09
C GLY A 72 -1.27 13.09 -8.14
N ILE A 73 -1.82 12.40 -7.14
CA ILE A 73 -1.71 10.95 -6.98
C ILE A 73 -2.77 10.24 -7.82
N GLN A 74 -3.99 10.80 -7.94
CA GLN A 74 -5.00 10.27 -8.85
C GLN A 74 -4.49 10.19 -10.29
N LYS A 75 -3.87 11.27 -10.77
CA LYS A 75 -3.28 11.31 -12.11
C LYS A 75 -2.19 10.25 -12.27
N ALA A 76 -1.29 10.15 -11.29
CA ALA A 76 -0.25 9.13 -11.31
C ALA A 76 -0.85 7.71 -11.37
N ASN A 77 -1.88 7.41 -10.58
CA ASN A 77 -2.52 6.09 -10.54
C ASN A 77 -3.26 5.71 -11.83
N SER A 78 -3.81 6.69 -12.54
CA SER A 78 -4.46 6.47 -13.84
C SER A 78 -3.49 6.17 -14.98
N ILE A 79 -2.20 6.52 -14.83
CA ILE A 79 -1.19 6.27 -15.86
C ILE A 79 -0.64 4.84 -15.66
N PRO A 80 -0.49 4.02 -16.71
CA PRO A 80 0.22 2.73 -16.60
C PRO A 80 1.70 2.91 -16.27
N PHE A 81 2.32 1.94 -15.62
CA PHE A 81 3.78 1.96 -15.46
C PHE A 81 4.45 1.67 -16.81
N SER A 82 5.49 2.43 -17.14
CA SER A 82 6.37 2.18 -18.29
C SER A 82 7.32 1.02 -18.00
N SER A 83 7.75 0.31 -19.05
CA SER A 83 8.77 -0.75 -18.94
C SER A 83 10.05 -0.29 -18.24
N ARG A 84 10.48 0.97 -18.45
CA ARG A 84 11.65 1.55 -17.77
C ARG A 84 11.43 1.71 -16.26
N GLU A 85 10.23 2.12 -15.87
CA GLU A 85 9.86 2.27 -14.45
C GLU A 85 9.80 0.90 -13.79
N GLU A 86 9.19 -0.08 -14.45
CA GLU A 86 9.11 -1.46 -13.97
C GLU A 86 10.48 -2.09 -13.77
N GLU A 87 11.39 -1.87 -14.72
CA GLU A 87 12.76 -2.36 -14.60
C GLU A 87 13.49 -1.69 -13.43
N THR A 88 13.31 -0.38 -13.26
CA THR A 88 13.87 0.36 -12.12
C THR A 88 13.34 -0.19 -10.79
N ILE A 89 12.03 -0.47 -10.71
CA ILE A 89 11.38 -1.06 -9.53
C ILE A 89 11.94 -2.46 -9.26
N TRP A 90 12.02 -3.32 -10.28
CA TRP A 90 12.54 -4.68 -10.18
C TRP A 90 13.99 -4.71 -9.68
N ARG A 91 14.89 -3.99 -10.37
CA ARG A 91 16.32 -3.95 -10.02
C ARG A 91 16.55 -3.35 -8.63
N SER A 92 15.81 -2.30 -8.27
CA SER A 92 15.90 -1.70 -6.94
C SER A 92 15.42 -2.67 -5.86
N ARG A 93 14.35 -3.43 -6.13
CA ARG A 93 13.81 -4.36 -5.16
C ARG A 93 14.71 -5.58 -4.95
N ALA A 94 15.36 -6.07 -5.99
CA ALA A 94 16.39 -7.11 -5.90
C ALA A 94 17.56 -6.70 -4.98
N LYS A 95 17.87 -5.40 -4.92
CA LYS A 95 18.88 -4.81 -4.01
C LYS A 95 18.35 -4.50 -2.60
N GLY A 96 17.10 -4.88 -2.28
CA GLY A 96 16.51 -4.63 -0.97
C GLY A 96 16.10 -3.18 -0.70
N VAL A 97 16.03 -2.32 -1.72
CA VAL A 97 15.68 -0.90 -1.54
C VAL A 97 14.24 -0.75 -1.01
N LYS A 98 14.04 0.20 -0.10
CA LYS A 98 12.73 0.55 0.47
C LYS A 98 11.84 1.25 -0.57
N TRP A 99 10.54 0.95 -0.57
CA TRP A 99 9.55 1.51 -1.51
C TRP A 99 9.52 3.03 -1.57
N SER A 100 9.67 3.70 -0.42
CA SER A 100 9.74 5.17 -0.35
C SER A 100 10.91 5.75 -1.12
N LYS A 101 12.08 5.08 -1.10
CA LYS A 101 13.26 5.51 -1.87
C LYS A 101 13.07 5.25 -3.36
N ILE A 102 12.40 4.16 -3.73
CA ILE A 102 12.05 3.87 -5.14
C ILE A 102 11.06 4.93 -5.65
N ALA A 103 10.07 5.34 -4.84
CA ALA A 103 9.15 6.43 -5.20
C ALA A 103 9.88 7.74 -5.49
N LEU A 104 10.89 8.06 -4.67
CA LEU A 104 11.72 9.24 -4.90
C LEU A 104 12.56 9.13 -6.18
N LEU A 105 13.09 7.94 -6.49
CA LEU A 105 13.86 7.69 -7.72
C LEU A 105 13.02 7.82 -8.99
N LEU A 106 11.74 7.44 -8.95
CA LEU A 106 10.86 7.56 -10.11
C LEU A 106 10.43 9.00 -10.38
N GLY A 107 10.34 9.85 -9.35
CA GLY A 107 10.12 11.31 -9.49
C GLY A 107 8.79 11.74 -10.14
N ASN A 108 7.93 10.79 -10.50
CA ASN A 108 6.72 10.96 -11.31
C ASN A 108 5.43 11.15 -10.48
N GLY A 109 5.56 11.40 -9.17
CA GLY A 109 4.42 11.55 -8.26
C GLY A 109 3.75 10.25 -7.83
N ARG A 110 4.28 9.08 -8.21
CA ARG A 110 3.82 7.77 -7.68
C ARG A 110 4.15 7.65 -6.20
N THR A 111 3.26 7.02 -5.46
CA THR A 111 3.50 6.71 -4.06
C THR A 111 4.26 5.39 -3.90
N ALA A 112 4.87 5.21 -2.74
CA ALA A 112 5.45 3.93 -2.33
C ALA A 112 4.44 2.77 -2.40
N ASN A 113 3.15 3.06 -2.17
CA ASN A 113 2.09 2.07 -2.22
C ASN A 113 1.81 1.62 -3.67
N ASP A 114 1.78 2.55 -4.61
CA ASP A 114 1.55 2.25 -6.03
C ASP A 114 2.65 1.34 -6.59
N ILE A 115 3.90 1.63 -6.19
CA ILE A 115 5.07 0.84 -6.57
C ILE A 115 5.02 -0.56 -5.96
N LYS A 116 4.70 -0.66 -4.67
CA LYS A 116 4.53 -1.95 -3.99
C LYS A 116 3.43 -2.79 -4.66
N ASN A 117 2.32 -2.15 -5.02
CA ASN A 117 1.20 -2.81 -5.69
C ASN A 117 1.61 -3.30 -7.08
N ALA A 118 2.24 -2.45 -7.89
CA ALA A 118 2.75 -2.82 -9.21
C ALA A 118 3.73 -4.00 -9.14
N TYR A 119 4.62 -3.98 -8.15
CA TYR A 119 5.58 -5.06 -7.94
C TYR A 119 4.89 -6.39 -7.62
N ASN A 120 3.99 -6.40 -6.63
CA ASN A 120 3.34 -7.63 -6.16
C ASN A 120 2.32 -8.20 -7.15
N GLN A 121 1.58 -7.34 -7.84
CA GLN A 121 0.50 -7.78 -8.72
C GLN A 121 1.01 -8.22 -10.10
N ARG A 122 2.06 -7.55 -10.60
CA ARG A 122 2.49 -7.71 -12.00
C ARG A 122 3.97 -8.03 -12.15
N ILE A 123 4.86 -7.14 -11.69
CA ILE A 123 6.29 -7.19 -12.05
C ILE A 123 6.93 -8.48 -11.53
N CYS A 124 6.67 -8.87 -10.28
CA CYS A 124 7.24 -10.08 -9.70
C CYS A 124 6.82 -11.35 -10.47
N LYS A 125 5.52 -11.44 -10.81
CA LYS A 125 4.98 -12.58 -11.57
C LYS A 125 5.54 -12.62 -12.99
N GLN A 126 5.53 -11.48 -13.68
CA GLN A 126 6.00 -11.37 -15.06
C GLN A 126 7.49 -11.71 -15.18
N LYS A 127 8.32 -11.23 -14.26
CA LYS A 127 9.76 -11.52 -14.25
C LYS A 127 10.07 -12.97 -13.90
N HIS A 128 9.32 -13.56 -12.95
CA HIS A 128 9.43 -14.99 -12.66
C HIS A 128 9.12 -15.84 -13.89
N THR A 129 7.98 -15.59 -14.55
CA THR A 129 7.61 -16.29 -15.80
C THR A 129 8.65 -16.09 -16.89
N GLN A 130 9.16 -14.86 -17.07
CA GLN A 130 10.15 -14.58 -18.11
C GLN A 130 11.46 -15.33 -17.88
N ILE A 131 11.96 -15.39 -16.64
CA ILE A 131 13.17 -16.15 -16.29
C ILE A 131 12.95 -17.64 -16.55
N MET A 132 11.82 -18.20 -16.11
CA MET A 132 11.50 -19.61 -16.35
C MET A 132 11.46 -19.93 -17.84
N MET A 133 10.74 -19.13 -18.63
CA MET A 133 10.65 -19.31 -20.09
C MET A 133 12.01 -19.21 -20.80
N SER A 134 12.92 -18.35 -20.32
CA SER A 134 14.28 -18.25 -20.84
C SER A 134 15.12 -19.48 -20.51
N ILE A 135 14.99 -20.03 -19.31
CA ILE A 135 15.69 -21.26 -18.90
C ILE A 135 15.21 -22.44 -19.76
N TYR A 136 13.90 -22.62 -19.93
CA TYR A 136 13.36 -23.72 -20.74
C TYR A 136 13.83 -23.69 -22.19
N ARG A 137 13.97 -22.51 -22.80
CA ARG A 137 14.49 -22.37 -24.17
C ARG A 137 15.99 -22.65 -24.32
N ILE A 138 16.76 -22.60 -23.25
CA ILE A 138 18.21 -22.90 -23.28
C ILE A 138 18.46 -24.41 -23.17
N ILE A 139 17.46 -25.17 -22.70
CA ILE A 139 17.56 -26.62 -22.49
C ILE A 139 17.16 -27.41 -23.76
N GLU A 140 16.61 -26.74 -24.78
CA GLU A 140 16.42 -27.26 -26.16
C GLU A 140 17.62 -26.90 -27.04
#